data_AF-W2P5W0-F1
#
_entry.id   AF-W2P5W0-F1
#
_cell.length_a   1.000
_cell.length_b   1.000
_cell.length_c   1.000
_cell.angle_alpha   90.00
_cell.angle_beta   90.00
_cell.angle_gamma   90.00
#
_symmetry.space_group_name_H-M   'P 1'
#
loop_
_entity.id
_entity.type
_entity.pdbx_description
1 polymer ?
#
loop_
_entity_poly.entity_id
_entity_poly.type
_entity_poly.pdbx_seq_one_letter_code
_entity_poly.pdbx_strand_id
1 'polypeptide(L)'
;MTPQRSYPISKKRHTISKAEELGVRPAVMELNIHRRTLRDCIDNKENTDTFNGHHTSKTLRNQGVKSIITFGHDLITFMKDVRREEE
;
A
#
# COMPACT_ATOMS: atom_id res chain seq x y z
N MET A 1 -14.64 -6.63 11.83
CA MET A 1 -13.36 -6.43 11.10
C MET A 1 -12.74 -5.14 11.59
N THR A 2 -11.53 -5.17 12.18
CA THR A 2 -10.82 -3.93 12.52
C THR A 2 -10.34 -3.27 11.22
N PRO A 3 -10.56 -1.96 11.02
CA PRO A 3 -10.10 -1.28 9.82
C PRO A 3 -8.58 -1.40 9.71
N GLN A 4 -8.12 -1.86 8.54
CA GLN A 4 -6.70 -2.05 8.28
C GLN A 4 -6.02 -0.68 8.24
N ARG A 5 -5.15 -0.38 9.21
CA ARG A 5 -4.41 0.88 9.25
C ARG A 5 -3.39 0.91 8.12
N SER A 6 -3.67 1.71 7.11
CA SER A 6 -2.76 1.93 5.98
C SER A 6 -2.10 3.30 6.11
N TYR A 7 -0.77 3.30 6.18
CA TYR A 7 0.05 4.51 6.35
C TYR A 7 0.56 5.02 5.00
N PRO A 8 0.60 6.35 4.78
CA PRO A 8 1.23 6.90 3.59
C PRO A 8 2.74 6.64 3.59
N ILE A 9 3.34 6.59 2.40
CA ILE A 9 4.77 6.28 2.21
C ILE A 9 5.67 7.31 2.90
N SER A 10 5.28 8.59 2.93
CA SER A 10 5.99 9.60 3.73
C SER A 10 6.11 9.22 5.21
N LYS A 11 5.01 8.74 5.80
CA LYS A 11 4.97 8.31 7.20
C LYS A 11 5.78 7.04 7.41
N LYS A 12 5.76 6.09 6.47
CA LYS A 12 6.61 4.88 6.52
C LYS A 12 8.10 5.26 6.52
N ARG A 13 8.53 6.14 5.60
CA ARG A 13 9.93 6.63 5.56
C ARG A 13 10.34 7.32 6.85
N HIS A 14 9.50 8.22 7.37
CA HIS A 14 9.76 8.88 8.64
C HIS A 14 9.92 7.89 9.80
N THR A 15 9.08 6.85 9.85
CA THR A 15 9.16 5.83 10.91
C THR A 15 10.44 4.99 10.83
N ILE A 16 10.91 4.69 9.62
CA ILE A 16 12.15 3.96 9.39
C ILE A 16 13.35 4.82 9.81
N SER A 17 13.40 6.08 9.35
CA SER A 17 14.46 7.04 9.72
C SER A 17 14.59 7.19 11.24
N LYS A 18 13.46 7.34 11.94
CA LYS A 18 13.46 7.43 13.42
C LYS A 18 13.90 6.14 14.11
N ALA A 19 13.55 4.99 13.54
CA ALA A 19 14.00 3.70 14.08
C ALA A 19 15.51 3.47 13.88
N GLU A 20 16.11 4.03 12.84
CA GLU A 20 17.56 4.00 12.60
C GLU A 20 18.31 4.93 13.54
N GLU A 21 17.77 6.13 13.81
CA GLU A 21 18.38 7.11 14.72
C GLU A 21 18.36 6.66 16.19
N LEU A 22 17.19 6.21 16.67
CA LEU A 22 16.96 5.97 18.10
C LEU A 22 16.93 4.48 18.47
N GLY A 23 16.68 3.61 17.49
CA GLY A 23 16.34 2.20 17.71
C GLY A 23 14.83 1.96 17.84
N VAL A 24 14.43 0.69 17.69
CA VAL A 24 13.02 0.28 17.53
C VAL A 24 12.14 0.61 18.74
N ARG A 25 12.63 0.41 19.97
CA ARG A 25 11.84 0.64 21.20
C ARG A 25 11.53 2.12 21.47
N PRO A 26 12.52 3.03 21.46
CA PRO A 26 12.23 4.46 21.63
C PRO A 26 11.39 5.03 20.48
N ALA A 27 11.63 4.61 19.24
CA ALA A 27 10.81 5.03 18.10
C ALA A 27 9.33 4.62 18.23
N VAL A 28 9.04 3.44 18.79
CA VAL A 28 7.66 3.00 19.10
C VAL A 28 6.98 3.93 20.10
N MET A 29 7.69 4.37 21.13
CA MET A 29 7.17 5.27 22.16
C MET A 29 6.94 6.68 21.61
N GLU A 30 7.91 7.22 20.86
CA GLU A 30 7.84 8.58 20.31
C GLU A 30 6.74 8.71 19.25
N LEU A 31 6.64 7.73 18.35
CA LEU A 31 5.69 7.80 17.22
C LEU A 31 4.30 7.24 17.55
N ASN A 32 4.15 6.64 18.74
CA ASN A 32 2.93 5.95 19.18
C ASN A 32 2.42 4.94 18.13
N ILE A 33 3.34 4.15 17.57
CA ILE A 33 3.05 3.12 16.56
C ILE A 33 3.28 1.75 17.17
N HIS A 34 2.39 0.81 16.88
CA HIS A 34 2.53 -0.54 17.38
C HIS A 34 3.84 -1.18 16.91
N ARG A 35 4.57 -1.85 17.81
CA ARG A 35 5.89 -2.43 17.54
C ARG A 35 5.90 -3.33 16.31
N ARG A 36 4.84 -4.10 16.09
CA ARG A 36 4.70 -4.96 14.91
C ARG A 36 4.68 -4.15 13.62
N THR A 37 3.90 -3.07 13.59
CA THR A 37 3.82 -2.17 12.42
C THR A 37 5.16 -1.53 12.10
N LEU A 38 5.95 -1.14 13.12
CA LEU A 38 7.27 -0.59 12.89
C LEU A 38 8.22 -1.62 12.27
N ARG A 39 8.19 -2.87 12.75
CA ARG A 39 8.94 -3.98 12.14
C ARG A 39 8.52 -4.23 10.69
N ASP A 40 7.22 -4.30 10.43
CA ASP A 40 6.70 -4.48 9.07
C ASP A 40 7.17 -3.36 8.12
N CYS A 41 7.34 -2.13 8.63
CA CYS A 41 7.90 -1.01 7.84
C CYS A 41 9.40 -1.19 7.57
N ILE A 42 10.18 -1.64 8.57
CA ILE A 42 11.61 -1.92 8.44
C ILE A 42 11.83 -3.09 7.46
N ASP A 43 11.05 -4.16 7.56
CA ASP A 43 11.14 -5.32 6.67
C ASP A 43 10.80 -4.92 5.21
N ASN A 44 9.95 -3.92 5.02
CA ASN A 44 9.61 -3.35 3.71
C ASN A 44 10.43 -2.09 3.35
N LYS A 45 11.58 -1.86 4.01
CA LYS A 45 12.39 -0.65 3.79
C LYS A 45 12.82 -0.49 2.33
N GLU A 46 13.45 -1.50 1.75
CA GLU A 46 13.95 -1.43 0.36
C GLU A 46 12.83 -1.07 -0.64
N ASN A 47 11.66 -1.67 -0.48
CA ASN A 47 10.49 -1.38 -1.31
C ASN A 47 9.97 0.06 -1.10
N THR A 48 10.05 0.57 0.12
CA THR A 48 9.60 1.93 0.47
C THR A 48 10.59 2.99 -0.04
N ASP A 49 11.88 2.69 -0.04
CA ASP A 49 12.94 3.58 -0.48
C ASP A 49 13.02 3.65 -2.02
N THR A 50 12.90 2.51 -2.70
CA THR A 50 12.86 2.42 -4.18
C THR A 50 11.56 2.94 -4.80
N PHE A 51 10.52 3.19 -3.99
CA PHE A 51 9.25 3.70 -4.49
C PHE A 51 9.38 5.14 -5.03
N ASN A 52 9.14 5.29 -6.34
CA ASN A 52 9.19 6.56 -7.07
C ASN A 52 7.80 7.17 -7.36
N GLY A 53 6.77 6.83 -6.58
CA GLY A 53 5.44 7.43 -6.72
C GLY A 53 5.19 8.58 -5.74
N HIS A 54 3.94 9.05 -5.68
CA HIS A 54 3.58 10.14 -4.79
C HIS A 54 3.71 9.74 -3.31
N HIS A 55 4.34 10.61 -2.49
CA HIS A 55 4.54 10.40 -1.06
C HIS A 55 3.27 10.19 -0.21
N THR A 56 2.10 10.65 -0.67
CA THR A 56 0.79 10.41 -0.03
C THR A 56 0.20 9.05 -0.38
N SER A 57 0.77 8.35 -1.37
CA SER A 57 0.36 6.98 -1.71
C SER A 57 0.52 6.09 -0.49
N LYS A 58 -0.49 5.25 -0.26
CA LYS A 58 -0.50 4.28 0.84
C LYS A 58 0.00 2.90 0.42
N THR A 59 -0.09 2.61 -0.88
CA THR A 59 0.33 1.35 -1.49
C THR A 59 1.59 1.55 -2.31
N LEU A 60 2.38 0.48 -2.40
CA LEU A 60 3.47 0.38 -3.37
C LEU A 60 2.83 0.14 -4.75
N ARG A 61 3.45 0.67 -5.80
CA ARG A 61 2.94 0.60 -7.18
C ARG A 61 2.65 -0.88 -7.52
N ASN A 62 1.53 -1.15 -8.18
CA ASN A 62 1.02 -2.49 -8.51
C ASN A 62 0.42 -3.33 -7.36
N GLN A 63 0.29 -2.79 -6.14
CA GLN A 63 -0.55 -3.38 -5.08
C GLN A 63 -1.95 -2.74 -5.04
N GLY A 64 -2.47 -2.36 -6.20
CA GLY A 64 -3.88 -1.97 -6.32
C GLY A 64 -4.78 -3.11 -5.85
N VAL A 65 -5.94 -2.77 -5.29
CA VAL A 65 -6.96 -3.75 -4.91
C VAL A 65 -7.21 -4.64 -6.13
N LYS A 66 -6.97 -5.95 -6.01
CA LYS A 66 -7.40 -6.90 -7.03
C LYS A 66 -8.90 -6.70 -7.20
N SER A 67 -9.32 -6.36 -8.41
CA SER A 67 -10.73 -6.23 -8.76
C SER A 67 -11.51 -7.40 -8.16
N ILE A 68 -12.58 -7.11 -7.42
CA ILE A 68 -13.49 -8.14 -6.90
C ILE A 68 -14.04 -8.98 -8.06
N ILE A 69 -14.17 -8.35 -9.24
CA ILE A 69 -14.59 -9.00 -10.48
C ILE A 69 -13.34 -9.41 -11.25
N THR A 70 -12.98 -10.68 -11.16
CA THR A 70 -11.84 -11.27 -11.86
C THR A 70 -12.04 -11.35 -13.37
N PHE A 71 -13.28 -11.32 -13.85
CA PHE A 71 -13.69 -11.40 -15.26
C PHE A 71 -14.13 -10.05 -15.84
N GLY A 72 -13.76 -8.93 -15.21
CA GLY A 72 -14.24 -7.61 -15.63
C GLY A 72 -13.90 -7.27 -17.08
N HIS A 73 -12.73 -7.73 -17.57
CA HIS A 73 -12.34 -7.60 -18.96
C HIS A 73 -13.28 -8.38 -19.90
N ASP A 74 -13.56 -9.64 -19.58
CA ASP A 74 -14.42 -10.51 -20.40
C ASP A 74 -15.87 -10.02 -20.42
N LEU A 75 -16.37 -9.49 -19.30
CA LEU A 75 -17.70 -8.87 -19.23
C LEU A 75 -17.79 -7.63 -20.13
N ILE A 76 -16.77 -6.76 -20.11
CA ILE A 76 -16.73 -5.57 -20.97
C ILE A 76 -16.67 -5.98 -22.44
N THR A 77 -15.90 -7.02 -22.78
CA THR A 77 -15.83 -7.56 -24.14
C THR A 77 -17.19 -8.10 -24.59
N PHE A 78 -17.83 -8.94 -23.78
CA PHE A 78 -19.18 -9.43 -24.06
C PHE A 78 -20.20 -8.30 -24.28
N MET A 79 -20.21 -7.29 -23.42
CA MET A 79 -21.10 -6.13 -23.58
C MET A 79 -20.82 -5.29 -24.84
N LYS A 80 -19.58 -5.28 -25.32
CA LYS A 80 -19.21 -4.59 -26.56
C LYS A 80 -19.62 -5.40 -27.78
N ASP A 81 -19.46 -6.71 -27.73
CA ASP A 81 -19.82 -7.61 -28.83
C ASP A 81 -21.34 -7.67 -29.03
N VAL A 82 -22.13 -7.77 -27.95
CA VAL A 82 -23.61 -7.72 -28.01
C VAL A 82 -24.10 -6.44 -28.68
N ARG A 83 -23.48 -5.29 -28.40
CA ARG A 83 -23.85 -4.01 -29.04
C ARG A 83 -23.53 -3.95 -30.54
N ARG A 84 -22.66 -4.84 -31.03
CA ARG A 84 -22.23 -4.87 -32.44
C ARG A 84 -23.09 -5.78 -33.30
N GLU A 85 -23.87 -6.68 -32.69
CA GLU A 85 -24.83 -7.56 -33.38
C GLU A 85 -26.26 -6.98 -33.41
N GLU A 86 -26.51 -5.87 -32.71
CA GLU A 86 -27.78 -5.13 -32.77
C GLU A 86 -27.80 -4.02 -33.85
N GLU A 87 -26.74 -3.90 -34.67
CA GLU A 87 -26.68 -3.10 -35.92
C GLU A 87 -26.79 -4.00 -37.17
#